data_AF-A0A101GQJ1-F1
#
_entry.id   AF-A0A101GQJ1-F1
#
_cell.length_a   1.000
_cell.length_b   1.000
_cell.length_c   1.000
_cell.angle_alpha   90.00
_cell.angle_beta   90.00
_cell.angle_gamma   90.00
#
_symmetry.space_group_name_H-M   'P 1'
#
loop_
_entity.id
_entity.type
_entity.pdbx_description
1 polymer ?
#
loop_
_entity_poly.entity_id
_entity_poly.type
_entity_poly.pdbx_seq_one_letter_code
_entity_poly.pdbx_strand_id
1 'polypeptide(L)'
;MKIILVVTNNPLAFEKYENSRKVEGSPVEVVEEASRMMLEGYSLLGSPLPPNGRLMKNPYRSIALVEEKGQSKSGRDLLLLENARQRLGETPFLSSEGGRGKDLAFMDLELLETSLGHR
;
A
#
# COMPACT_ATOMS: atom_id res chain seq x y z
N MET A 1 -17.83 -9.31 -9.85
CA MET A 1 -17.04 -8.10 -9.54
C MET A 1 -15.93 -8.53 -8.60
N LYS A 2 -14.67 -8.18 -8.87
CA LYS A 2 -13.59 -8.44 -7.90
C LYS A 2 -13.65 -7.39 -6.80
N ILE A 3 -13.61 -7.80 -5.54
CA ILE A 3 -13.60 -6.89 -4.39
C ILE A 3 -12.19 -6.33 -4.24
N ILE A 4 -12.06 -5.01 -4.17
CA ILE A 4 -10.79 -4.32 -3.97
C ILE A 4 -10.73 -3.87 -2.52
N LEU A 5 -9.64 -4.20 -1.83
CA LEU A 5 -9.33 -3.74 -0.48
C LEU A 5 -8.12 -2.81 -0.55
N VAL A 6 -8.23 -1.62 0.04
CA VAL A 6 -7.08 -0.71 0.19
C VAL A 6 -6.52 -0.85 1.61
N VAL A 7 -5.27 -1.30 1.74
CA VAL A 7 -4.56 -1.30 3.03
C VAL A 7 -3.71 -0.03 3.10
N THR A 8 -3.89 0.80 4.12
CA THR A 8 -3.28 2.14 4.11
C THR A 8 -3.10 2.75 5.50
N ASN A 9 -2.03 3.52 5.67
CA ASN A 9 -1.87 4.48 6.78
C ASN A 9 -2.13 5.94 6.36
N ASN A 10 -2.53 6.16 5.11
CA ASN A 10 -2.83 7.46 4.55
C ASN A 10 -4.28 7.86 4.88
N PRO A 11 -4.50 8.95 5.64
CA PRO A 11 -5.86 9.37 6.00
C PRO A 11 -6.71 9.69 4.78
N LEU A 12 -6.14 10.27 3.72
CA LEU A 12 -6.89 10.63 2.51
C LEU A 12 -7.38 9.39 1.75
N ALA A 13 -6.55 8.34 1.69
CA ALA A 13 -6.94 7.08 1.07
C ALA A 13 -8.02 6.36 1.89
N PHE A 14 -7.87 6.35 3.22
CA PHE A 14 -8.86 5.76 4.11
C PHE A 14 -10.23 6.46 4.01
N GLU A 15 -10.25 7.79 3.94
CA GLU A 15 -11.48 8.57 3.78
C GLU A 15 -12.14 8.36 2.40
N LYS A 16 -11.34 8.16 1.33
CA LYS A 16 -11.85 8.05 -0.04
C LYS A 16 -12.39 6.65 -0.38
N TYR A 17 -11.78 5.58 0.15
CA TYR A 17 -12.14 4.21 -0.20
C TYR A 17 -12.93 3.52 0.92
N GLU A 18 -14.20 3.23 0.66
CA GLU A 18 -15.11 2.57 1.61
C GLU A 18 -14.59 1.19 2.06
N ASN A 19 -14.08 0.38 1.12
CA ASN A 19 -13.44 -0.89 1.45
C ASN A 19 -11.94 -0.69 1.67
N SER A 20 -11.60 -0.12 2.81
CA SER A 20 -10.21 0.10 3.22
C SER A 20 -9.94 -0.40 4.64
N ARG A 21 -8.68 -0.77 4.88
CA ARG A 21 -8.16 -1.17 6.17
C ARG A 21 -7.11 -0.16 6.62
N LYS A 22 -7.45 0.57 7.67
CA LYS A 22 -6.55 1.55 8.29
C LYS A 22 -5.44 0.85 9.07
N VAL A 23 -4.23 1.36 8.92
CA VAL A 23 -3.04 1.00 9.69
C VAL A 23 -2.54 2.27 10.37
N GLU A 24 -2.45 2.29 11.70
CA GLU A 24 -1.97 3.48 12.44
C GLU A 24 -0.44 3.69 12.35
N GLY A 25 0.26 2.69 11.82
CA GLY A 25 1.71 2.61 11.79
C GLY A 25 2.39 3.20 10.54
N SER A 26 3.64 2.80 10.36
CA SER A 26 4.54 3.17 9.27
C SER A 26 4.21 2.46 7.95
N PRO A 27 4.84 2.87 6.82
CA PRO A 27 4.77 2.14 5.55
C PRO A 27 5.16 0.66 5.66
N VAL A 28 6.01 0.28 6.62
CA VAL A 28 6.39 -1.11 6.86
C VAL A 28 5.19 -1.91 7.38
N GLU A 29 4.46 -1.37 8.34
CA GLU A 29 3.27 -2.02 8.92
C GLU A 29 2.12 -2.13 7.92
N VAL A 30 2.02 -1.21 6.96
CA VAL A 30 1.11 -1.32 5.82
C VAL A 30 1.44 -2.55 4.96
N VAL A 31 2.74 -2.77 4.67
CA VAL A 31 3.19 -3.95 3.91
C VAL A 31 2.96 -5.24 4.69
N GLU A 32 3.19 -5.23 6.00
CA GLU A 32 2.92 -6.39 6.87
C GLU A 32 1.43 -6.74 6.91
N GLU A 33 0.55 -5.73 7.02
CA GLU A 33 -0.89 -5.94 6.95
C GLU A 33 -1.33 -6.44 5.57
N ALA A 34 -0.80 -5.87 4.48
CA ALA A 34 -1.07 -6.38 3.14
C ALA A 34 -0.63 -7.85 2.97
N SER A 35 0.49 -8.22 3.59
CA SER A 35 1.00 -9.60 3.59
C SER A 35 0.08 -10.55 4.35
N ARG A 36 -0.51 -10.10 5.48
CA ARG A 36 -1.56 -10.86 6.19
C ARG A 36 -2.77 -11.08 5.30
N MET A 37 -3.26 -10.04 4.63
CA MET A 37 -4.41 -10.14 3.73
C MET A 37 -4.16 -11.09 2.56
N MET A 38 -2.93 -11.13 2.04
CA MET A 38 -2.57 -12.13 1.03
C MET A 38 -2.73 -13.59 1.51
N LEU A 39 -2.46 -13.86 2.79
CA LEU A 39 -2.67 -15.20 3.36
C LEU A 39 -4.15 -15.58 3.46
N GLU A 40 -5.04 -14.58 3.48
CA GLU A 40 -6.50 -14.70 3.56
C GLU A 40 -7.20 -14.75 2.19
N GLY A 41 -6.45 -14.82 1.09
CA GLY A 41 -7.00 -14.97 -0.26
C GLY A 41 -7.06 -13.70 -1.08
N TYR A 42 -6.22 -12.71 -0.78
CA TYR A 42 -6.02 -11.53 -1.61
C TYR A 42 -4.73 -11.62 -2.45
N SER A 43 -4.69 -10.92 -3.57
CA SER A 43 -3.48 -10.71 -4.38
C SER A 43 -3.20 -9.22 -4.61
N LEU A 44 -1.97 -8.90 -5.02
CA LEU A 44 -1.59 -7.52 -5.29
C LEU A 44 -2.22 -7.04 -6.59
N LEU A 45 -2.88 -5.88 -6.56
CA LEU A 45 -3.35 -5.24 -7.78
C LEU A 45 -2.21 -4.53 -8.54
N GLY A 46 -1.17 -4.11 -7.83
CA GLY A 46 -0.05 -3.35 -8.39
C GLY A 46 1.21 -3.43 -7.54
N SER A 47 2.24 -2.68 -7.94
CA SER A 47 3.50 -2.62 -7.17
C SER A 47 3.25 -2.06 -5.78
N PRO A 48 3.72 -2.72 -4.70
CA PRO A 48 3.61 -2.20 -3.33
C PRO A 48 4.60 -1.07 -3.04
N LEU A 49 5.56 -0.84 -3.95
CA LEU A 49 6.55 0.24 -3.84
C LEU A 49 6.34 1.31 -4.93
N PRO A 50 6.63 2.58 -4.61
CA PRO A 50 6.64 3.66 -5.58
C PRO A 50 7.82 3.50 -6.56
N PRO A 51 7.75 4.14 -7.74
CA PRO A 51 8.73 3.94 -8.82
C PRO A 51 10.09 4.59 -8.57
N ASN A 52 10.27 5.40 -7.51
CA ASN A 52 11.53 6.07 -7.25
C ASN A 52 11.89 6.16 -5.76
N GLY A 53 13.19 6.27 -5.47
CA GLY A 53 13.73 6.29 -4.10
C GLY A 53 13.41 7.56 -3.30
N ARG A 54 12.99 8.66 -3.94
CA ARG A 54 12.54 9.86 -3.21
C ARG A 54 11.14 9.64 -2.63
N LEU A 55 10.24 9.03 -3.40
CA LEU A 55 8.88 8.67 -3.01
C LEU A 55 8.84 7.51 -2.01
N MET A 56 9.89 6.69 -1.97
CA MET A 56 10.07 5.67 -0.91
C MET A 56 10.08 6.29 0.49
N LYS A 57 10.64 7.50 0.64
CA LYS A 57 10.71 8.20 1.93
C LYS A 57 9.37 8.81 2.37
N ASN A 58 8.30 8.68 1.57
CA ASN A 58 6.98 9.13 1.98
C ASN A 58 6.53 8.34 3.22
N PRO A 59 6.11 9.01 4.32
CA PRO A 59 5.60 8.33 5.52
C PRO A 59 4.25 7.64 5.29
N TYR A 60 3.59 7.93 4.17
CA TYR A 60 2.35 7.28 3.77
C TYR A 60 2.60 6.20 2.73
N ARG A 61 1.83 5.11 2.86
CA ARG A 61 1.76 4.03 1.89
C ARG A 61 0.34 3.51 1.81
N SER A 62 -0.13 3.34 0.57
CA SER A 62 -1.39 2.65 0.27
C SER A 62 -1.14 1.50 -0.70
N ILE A 63 -1.72 0.34 -0.42
CA ILE A 63 -1.59 -0.87 -1.25
C ILE A 63 -2.99 -1.35 -1.61
N ALA A 64 -3.26 -1.45 -2.91
CA ALA A 64 -4.49 -2.04 -3.42
C ALA A 64 -4.34 -3.56 -3.55
N LEU A 65 -5.28 -4.27 -2.95
CA LEU A 65 -5.41 -5.72 -3.00
C LEU A 65 -6.71 -6.09 -3.68
N VAL A 66 -6.75 -7.29 -4.26
CA VAL A 66 -7.95 -7.82 -4.90
C VAL A 66 -8.25 -9.21 -4.37
N GLU A 67 -9.52 -9.46 -4.03
CA GLU A 67 -9.95 -10.78 -3.57
C GLU A 67 -9.83 -11.82 -4.71
N GLU A 68 -9.14 -12.92 -4.43
CA GLU A 68 -9.01 -14.07 -5.32
C GLU A 68 -9.73 -15.29 -4.73
N LYS A 69 -10.91 -15.59 -5.27
CA LYS A 69 -11.64 -16.80 -4.90
C LYS A 69 -10.96 -18.03 -5.53
N GLY A 70 -10.22 -18.79 -4.72
CA GLY A 70 -9.75 -20.13 -5.07
C GLY A 70 -8.49 -20.20 -5.94
N GLN A 71 -7.71 -19.12 -6.06
CA GLN A 71 -6.39 -19.17 -6.70
C GLN A 71 -5.28 -19.47 -5.70
N SER A 72 -4.27 -20.23 -6.18
CA SER A 72 -3.06 -20.54 -5.42
C SER A 72 -2.33 -19.24 -5.10
N LYS A 73 -1.92 -19.06 -3.83
CA LYS A 73 -1.18 -17.89 -3.36
C LYS A 73 -0.02 -17.58 -4.33
N SER A 74 -0.05 -16.40 -4.95
CA SER A 74 1.03 -15.98 -5.84
C SER A 74 2.32 -15.80 -5.03
N GLY A 75 3.23 -16.79 -5.09
CA GLY A 75 4.54 -16.70 -4.44
C GLY A 75 5.35 -15.49 -4.92
N ARG A 76 5.07 -15.00 -6.13
CA ARG A 76 5.64 -13.76 -6.68
C ARG A 76 5.21 -12.54 -5.88
N ASP A 77 3.93 -12.42 -5.56
CA ASP A 77 3.39 -11.24 -4.86
C ASP A 77 3.89 -11.19 -3.41
N LEU A 78 3.98 -12.36 -2.75
CA LEU A 78 4.60 -12.46 -1.43
C LEU A 78 6.07 -12.03 -1.46
N LEU A 79 6.83 -12.42 -2.49
CA LEU A 79 8.22 -11.98 -2.67
C LEU A 79 8.30 -10.47 -2.92
N LEU A 80 7.36 -9.88 -3.66
CA LEU A 80 7.29 -8.44 -3.86
C LEU A 80 7.03 -7.69 -2.55
N LEU A 81 6.14 -8.19 -1.69
CA LEU A 81 5.89 -7.60 -0.36
C LEU A 81 7.09 -7.77 0.57
N GLU A 82 7.76 -8.92 0.57
CA GLU A 82 8.96 -9.09 1.41
C GLU A 82 10.09 -8.14 0.97
N ASN A 83 10.32 -7.99 -0.33
CA ASN A 83 11.25 -6.99 -0.87
C ASN A 83 10.84 -5.55 -0.49
N ALA A 84 9.55 -5.26 -0.50
CA ALA A 84 9.02 -3.96 -0.08
C ALA A 84 9.29 -3.69 1.40
N ARG A 85 9.02 -4.69 2.26
CA ARG A 85 9.23 -4.64 3.70
C ARG A 85 10.70 -4.37 4.03
N GLN A 86 11.63 -5.08 3.39
CA GLN A 86 13.07 -4.89 3.58
C GLN A 86 13.51 -3.48 3.19
N ARG A 87 13.14 -3.02 1.99
CA ARG A 87 13.51 -1.67 1.51
C ARG A 87 12.92 -0.56 2.36
N LEU A 88 11.67 -0.70 2.78
CA LEU A 88 11.01 0.29 3.64
C LEU A 88 11.58 0.27 5.06
N GLY A 89 11.97 -0.89 5.58
CA GLY A 89 12.61 -1.03 6.89
C GLY A 89 13.96 -0.31 7.00
N GLU A 90 14.67 -0.16 5.88
CA GLU A 90 15.93 0.61 5.81
C GLU A 90 15.71 2.08 5.42
N THR A 91 14.49 2.46 5.05
CA THR A 91 14.20 3.80 4.54
C THR A 91 13.90 4.78 5.67
N PRO A 92 14.65 5.89 5.79
CA PRO A 92 14.29 6.97 6.71
C PRO A 92 13.11 7.76 6.13
N PHE A 93 11.93 7.61 6.75
CA PHE A 93 10.73 8.34 6.34
C PHE A 93 10.79 9.82 6.68
N LEU A 94 10.12 10.62 5.87
CA LEU A 94 9.91 12.04 6.13
C LEU A 94 8.87 12.23 7.24
N SER A 95 8.92 13.37 7.92
CA SER A 95 7.85 13.74 8.86
C SER A 95 6.52 13.93 8.12
N SER A 96 5.45 13.42 8.73
CA SER A 96 4.06 13.62 8.32
C SER A 96 3.43 14.90 8.91
N GLU A 97 4.19 15.68 9.69
CA GLU A 97 3.67 16.87 10.35
C GLU A 97 3.57 18.09 9.41
N GLY A 98 2.59 18.96 9.70
CA GLY A 98 2.40 20.24 9.01
C GLY A 98 1.87 20.10 7.57
N GLY A 99 2.00 21.18 6.79
CA GLY A 99 1.48 21.26 5.42
C GLY A 99 2.08 20.22 4.48
N ARG A 100 3.37 19.90 4.66
CA ARG A 100 4.08 18.89 3.87
C ARG A 100 3.47 17.49 3.99
N GLY A 101 2.94 17.14 5.16
CA GLY A 101 2.26 15.86 5.36
C GLY A 101 1.05 15.70 4.44
N LYS A 102 0.28 16.77 4.23
CA LYS A 102 -0.88 16.76 3.33
C LYS A 102 -0.47 16.52 1.87
N ASP A 103 0.61 17.15 1.42
CA ASP A 103 1.13 16.94 0.05
C ASP A 103 1.64 15.51 -0.14
N LEU A 104 2.31 14.96 0.88
CA LEU A 104 2.78 13.58 0.89
C LEU A 104 1.62 12.57 0.85
N ALA A 105 0.57 12.83 1.63
CA ALA A 105 -0.66 12.04 1.62
C ALA A 105 -1.34 12.10 0.23
N PHE A 106 -1.42 13.29 -0.37
CA PHE A 106 -1.97 13.45 -1.72
C PHE A 106 -1.17 12.67 -2.76
N MET A 107 0.17 12.76 -2.73
CA MET A 107 1.03 12.04 -3.67
C MET A 107 0.89 10.51 -3.56
N ASP A 108 0.77 9.97 -2.35
CA ASP A 108 0.53 8.53 -2.17
C ASP A 108 -0.84 8.11 -2.69
N LEU A 109 -1.87 8.94 -2.48
CA LEU A 109 -3.22 8.69 -3.02
C LEU A 109 -3.24 8.66 -4.56
N GLU A 110 -2.55 9.61 -5.21
CA GLU A 110 -2.45 9.63 -6.68
C GLU A 110 -1.74 8.39 -7.25
N LEU A 111 -0.71 7.89 -6.55
CA LEU A 111 -0.03 6.65 -6.93
C LEU A 111 -0.93 5.42 -6.78
N LEU A 112 -1.72 5.36 -5.71
CA LEU A 112 -2.74 4.34 -5.51
C LEU A 112 -3.76 4.37 -6.66
N GLU A 113 -4.26 5.55 -7.01
CA GLU A 113 -5.26 5.73 -8.06
C GLU A 113 -4.75 5.34 -9.44
N THR A 114 -3.50 5.66 -9.75
CA THR A 114 -2.85 5.19 -10.97
C THR A 114 -2.85 3.66 -11.04
N SER A 115 -2.58 2.98 -9.92
CA SER A 115 -2.62 1.52 -9.85
C SER A 115 -4.03 0.95 -10.02
N LEU A 116 -5.06 1.66 -9.55
CA LEU A 116 -6.47 1.27 -9.70
C LEU A 116 -7.03 1.53 -11.11
N GLY A 117 -6.48 2.54 -11.80
CA GLY A 117 -6.92 3.03 -13.11
C GLY A 117 -6.26 2.39 -14.33
N HIS A 118 -5.17 1.63 -14.18
CA HIS A 118 -4.57 0.83 -15.25
C HIS A 118 -5.37 -0.44 -15.59
N ARG A 119 -6.70 -0.32 -15.71
CA ARG A 119 -7.62 -1.39 -16.10
C ARG A 119 -8.27 -1.10 -17.45
#